data_AF-A0A2S3WWS6-F1
#
_entry.id   AF-A0A2S3WWS6-F1
#
_cell.length_a   1.000
_cell.length_b   1.000
_cell.length_c   1.000
_cell.angle_alpha   90.00
_cell.angle_beta   90.00
_cell.angle_gamma   90.00
#
_symmetry.space_group_name_H-M   'P 1'
#
loop_
_entity.id
_entity.type
_entity.pdbx_description
1 polymer ?
#
loop_
_entity_poly.entity_id
_entity_poly.type
_entity_poly.pdbx_seq_one_letter_code
_entity_poly.pdbx_strand_id
1 'polypeptide(L)'
;MGIELDVLVGHPEHDLLFVATQVARAAGLKDPSVAVRDHRKTKHGSGHGRMLEALMGDSPISRPEDHLGRCLRCNTVMFIESEVYAMLLRSRAPQTVSERALQVA
;
A
#
# COMPACT_ATOMS: atom_id res chain seq x y z
N MET A 1 -11.65 -5.84 15.63
CA MET A 1 -10.42 -6.56 15.24
C MET A 1 -9.50 -5.54 14.60
N GLY A 2 -8.30 -5.36 15.16
CA GLY A 2 -7.30 -4.45 14.59
C GLY A 2 -6.72 -5.04 13.31
N ILE A 3 -6.37 -4.19 12.36
CA ILE A 3 -5.73 -4.60 11.12
C ILE A 3 -4.27 -4.21 11.23
N GLU A 4 -3.36 -5.17 11.05
CA GLU A 4 -1.91 -4.93 11.09
C GLU A 4 -1.40 -4.73 9.66
N LEU A 5 -0.68 -3.63 9.45
CA LEU A 5 -0.07 -3.26 8.18
C LEU A 5 1.44 -3.14 8.38
N ASP A 6 2.20 -3.84 7.54
CA ASP A 6 3.64 -3.65 7.47
C ASP A 6 3.91 -2.33 6.71
N VAL A 7 4.63 -1.42 7.37
CA VAL A 7 5.00 -0.10 6.83
C VAL A 7 6.51 0.05 6.91
N LEU A 8 7.12 0.39 5.78
CA LEU A 8 8.53 0.75 5.71
C LEU A 8 8.67 2.25 5.94
N VAL A 9 9.61 2.61 6.80
CA VAL A 9 9.93 3.99 7.17
C VAL A 9 11.42 4.25 6.98
N GLY A 10 11.80 5.51 6.78
CA GLY A 10 13.22 5.90 6.67
C GLY A 10 13.81 5.79 5.26
N HIS A 11 12.98 5.74 4.21
CA HIS A 11 13.46 5.86 2.84
C HIS A 11 13.77 7.34 2.53
N PRO A 12 14.90 7.68 1.90
CA PRO A 12 15.32 9.08 1.72
C PRO A 12 14.35 9.93 0.89
N GLU A 13 13.58 9.31 -0.01
CA GLU A 13 12.57 9.99 -0.82
C GLU A 13 11.15 9.92 -0.23
N HIS A 14 10.90 9.00 0.71
CA HIS A 14 9.54 8.63 1.14
C HIS A 14 9.47 8.35 2.63
N ASP A 15 8.64 9.12 3.34
CA ASP A 15 8.50 8.98 4.80
C ASP A 15 7.85 7.64 5.19
N LEU A 16 6.76 7.28 4.50
CA LEU A 16 5.96 6.09 4.75
C LEU A 16 5.69 5.32 3.45
N LEU A 17 6.00 4.03 3.46
CA LEU A 17 5.75 3.11 2.36
C LEU A 17 4.94 1.91 2.86
N PHE A 18 3.73 1.75 2.34
CA PHE A 18 2.78 0.72 2.74
C PHE A 18 2.79 -0.45 1.77
N VAL A 19 2.64 -1.68 2.28
CA VAL A 19 2.41 -2.85 1.43
C VAL A 19 1.01 -2.75 0.79
N ALA A 20 0.96 -2.51 -0.53
CA ALA A 20 -0.27 -2.17 -1.24
C ALA A 20 -1.37 -3.23 -1.12
N THR A 21 -1.00 -4.52 -1.15
CA THR A 21 -1.96 -5.62 -1.05
C THR A 21 -2.53 -5.79 0.35
N GLN A 22 -1.76 -5.46 1.40
CA GLN A 22 -2.24 -5.46 2.78
C GLN A 22 -3.23 -4.33 2.99
N VAL A 23 -2.92 -3.13 2.52
CA VAL A 23 -3.86 -1.98 2.53
C VAL A 23 -5.16 -2.34 1.82
N ALA A 24 -5.07 -2.94 0.63
CA ALA A 24 -6.27 -3.32 -0.12
C ALA A 24 -7.12 -4.37 0.62
N ARG A 25 -6.48 -5.35 1.26
CA ARG A 25 -7.16 -6.35 2.11
C ARG A 25 -7.81 -5.70 3.33
N ALA A 26 -7.07 -4.82 4.01
CA ALA A 26 -7.54 -4.08 5.18
C ALA A 26 -8.78 -3.24 4.87
N ALA A 27 -8.80 -2.61 3.69
CA ALA A 27 -9.92 -1.82 3.23
C ALA A 27 -11.16 -2.65 2.83
N GLY A 28 -11.06 -3.98 2.83
CA GLY A 28 -12.13 -4.89 2.45
C GLY A 28 -12.34 -4.97 0.94
N LEU A 29 -11.30 -4.73 0.13
CA LEU A 29 -11.41 -4.91 -1.32
C LEU A 29 -11.47 -6.40 -1.67
N LYS A 30 -12.47 -6.77 -2.48
CA LYS A 30 -12.77 -8.16 -2.87
C LYS A 30 -11.55 -8.86 -3.48
N ASP A 31 -10.87 -8.18 -4.40
CA ASP A 31 -9.71 -8.70 -5.12
C ASP A 31 -8.52 -7.74 -4.97
N PRO A 32 -7.74 -7.84 -3.88
CA PRO A 32 -6.71 -6.85 -3.55
C PRO A 32 -5.62 -6.76 -4.61
N SER A 33 -5.17 -7.89 -5.16
CA SER A 33 -4.14 -7.92 -6.21
C SER A 33 -4.63 -7.25 -7.52
N VAL A 34 -5.91 -7.41 -7.85
CA VAL A 34 -6.50 -6.79 -9.04
C VAL A 34 -6.66 -5.29 -8.81
N ALA A 35 -7.14 -4.87 -7.63
CA ALA A 35 -7.26 -3.47 -7.27
C ALA A 35 -5.92 -2.72 -7.32
N VAL A 36 -4.86 -3.31 -6.76
CA VAL A 36 -3.49 -2.77 -6.83
C VAL A 36 -3.01 -2.69 -8.28
N ARG A 37 -3.19 -3.76 -9.07
CA ARG A 37 -2.79 -3.77 -10.48
C ARG A 37 -3.51 -2.72 -11.30
N ASP A 38 -4.81 -2.56 -11.10
CA ASP A 38 -5.62 -1.62 -11.86
C ASP A 38 -5.33 -0.18 -11.43
N HIS A 39 -5.06 0.07 -10.14
CA HIS A 39 -4.60 1.37 -9.66
C HIS A 39 -3.27 1.79 -10.30
N ARG A 40 -2.30 0.85 -10.40
CA ARG A 40 -1.01 1.07 -11.07
C ARG A 40 -1.12 1.42 -12.56
N LYS A 41 -2.22 1.09 -13.23
CA LYS A 41 -2.46 1.45 -14.64
C LYS A 41 -3.03 2.87 -14.81
N THR A 42 -3.38 3.55 -13.72
CA THR A 42 -4.01 4.89 -13.79
C THR A 42 -2.97 6.01 -13.83
N LYS A 43 -3.35 7.16 -14.41
CA LYS A 43 -2.54 8.40 -14.40
C LYS A 43 -2.33 8.98 -12.99
N HIS A 44 -3.16 8.60 -12.01
CA HIS A 44 -2.97 8.97 -10.59
C HIS A 44 -2.00 8.03 -9.87
N GLY A 45 -1.70 6.87 -10.45
CA GLY A 45 -0.51 6.07 -10.16
C GLY A 45 0.73 6.59 -10.90
N SER A 46 0.74 7.88 -11.29
CA SER A 46 1.92 8.59 -11.81
C SER A 46 2.96 8.68 -10.71
N GLY A 47 3.70 7.59 -10.59
CA GLY A 47 4.60 7.35 -9.47
C GLY A 47 5.02 5.90 -9.34
N HIS A 48 4.33 4.96 -10.03
CA HIS A 48 4.53 3.52 -9.95
C HIS A 48 4.41 3.05 -8.51
N GLY A 49 3.38 2.30 -8.14
CA GLY A 49 3.51 1.42 -6.99
C GLY A 49 4.83 0.67 -7.12
N ARG A 50 5.81 1.04 -6.31
CA ARG A 50 7.20 0.71 -6.60
C ARG A 50 7.39 -0.70 -6.09
N MET A 51 8.00 -1.54 -6.93
CA MET A 51 8.49 -2.81 -6.42
C MET A 51 9.52 -2.48 -5.35
N LEU A 52 9.51 -3.23 -4.25
CA LEU A 52 10.48 -3.08 -3.18
C LEU A 52 11.92 -3.06 -3.75
N GLU A 53 12.20 -3.88 -4.75
CA GLU A 53 13.47 -3.88 -5.48
C GLU A 53 13.85 -2.50 -6.06
N ALA A 54 12.90 -1.80 -6.68
CA ALA A 54 13.14 -0.49 -7.27
C ALA A 54 13.32 0.61 -6.21
N LEU A 55 12.77 0.43 -5.00
CA LEU A 55 12.99 1.32 -3.86
C LEU A 55 14.33 1.05 -3.18
N MET A 56 14.76 -0.21 -3.14
CA MET A 56 16.06 -0.59 -2.60
C MET A 56 17.21 -0.13 -3.51
N GLY A 57 17.00 -0.12 -4.84
CA GLY A 57 18.04 0.26 -5.80
C GLY A 57 19.31 -0.58 -5.61
N ASP A 58 20.47 0.07 -5.68
CA ASP A 58 21.79 -0.54 -5.38
C ASP A 58 22.19 -0.41 -3.90
N SER A 59 21.25 -0.02 -3.03
CA SER A 59 21.56 0.24 -1.63
C SER A 59 21.94 -1.06 -0.89
N PRO A 60 23.01 -1.08 -0.09
CA PRO A 60 23.47 -2.28 0.62
C PRO A 60 22.58 -2.68 1.81
N ILE A 61 21.34 -2.20 1.85
CA ILE A 61 20.41 -2.39 2.97
C ILE A 61 19.86 -3.82 2.92
N SER A 62 19.84 -4.49 4.08
CA SER A 62 19.19 -5.80 4.23
C SER A 62 17.70 -5.70 3.88
N ARG A 63 17.15 -6.76 3.29
CA ARG A 63 15.74 -6.77 2.89
C ARG A 63 14.85 -6.54 4.11
N PRO A 64 13.90 -5.61 4.04
CA PRO A 64 13.01 -5.37 5.17
C PRO A 64 12.18 -6.62 5.47
N GLU A 65 11.94 -6.84 6.76
CA GLU A 65 11.19 -7.98 7.30
C GLU A 65 9.75 -7.56 7.63
N ASP A 66 8.81 -8.50 7.55
CA ASP A 66 7.44 -8.33 8.04
C ASP A 66 7.38 -8.45 9.58
N HIS A 67 6.21 -8.19 10.15
CA HIS A 67 5.93 -8.37 11.59
C HIS A 67 6.21 -9.79 12.14
N LEU A 68 6.40 -10.80 11.28
CA LEU A 68 6.77 -12.18 11.65
C LEU A 68 8.26 -12.47 11.43
N GLY A 69 9.08 -11.46 11.14
CA GLY A 69 10.52 -11.60 10.88
C GLY A 69 10.83 -12.25 9.52
N ARG A 70 9.90 -12.22 8.56
CA ARG A 70 10.11 -12.80 7.22
C ARG A 70 10.45 -11.70 6.23
N CYS A 71 11.50 -11.91 5.45
CA CYS A 71 11.91 -10.97 4.42
C CYS A 71 10.80 -10.72 3.39
N LEU A 72 10.48 -9.45 3.16
CA LEU A 72 9.56 -9.04 2.12
C LEU A 72 10.10 -9.42 0.72
N ARG A 73 9.19 -9.84 -0.15
CA ARG A 73 9.53 -10.20 -1.54
C ARG A 73 9.94 -8.96 -2.33
N CYS A 74 10.96 -9.07 -3.19
CA CYS A 74 11.43 -7.97 -4.04
C CYS A 74 10.34 -7.40 -4.94
N ASN A 75 9.42 -8.26 -5.39
CA ASN A 75 8.29 -7.90 -6.25
C ASN A 75 7.07 -7.38 -5.48
N THR A 76 7.16 -7.20 -4.16
CA THR A 76 6.09 -6.59 -3.37
C THR A 76 5.89 -5.15 -3.83
N VAL A 77 4.65 -4.80 -4.14
CA VAL A 77 4.28 -3.44 -4.52
C VAL A 77 4.08 -2.61 -3.26
N MET A 78 4.83 -1.51 -3.18
CA MET A 78 4.70 -0.51 -2.12
C MET A 78 3.94 0.70 -2.66
N PHE A 79 3.17 1.33 -1.78
CA PHE A 79 2.48 2.60 -2.04
C PHE A 79 2.88 3.64 -1.01
N ILE A 80 3.07 4.87 -1.45
CA ILE A 80 3.10 6.01 -0.55
C ILE A 80 1.68 6.34 -0.07
N GLU A 81 1.58 7.15 0.98
CA GLU A 81 0.30 7.55 1.57
C GLU A 81 -0.70 8.10 0.53
N SER A 82 -0.26 8.97 -0.38
CA SER A 82 -1.14 9.55 -1.40
C SER A 82 -1.68 8.51 -2.40
N GLU A 83 -0.88 7.50 -2.75
CA GLU A 83 -1.28 6.38 -3.60
C GLU A 83 -2.26 5.45 -2.87
N VAL A 84 -2.04 5.21 -1.57
CA VAL A 84 -2.99 4.50 -0.71
C VAL A 84 -4.35 5.19 -0.74
N TYR A 85 -4.40 6.50 -0.43
CA TYR A 85 -5.66 7.24 -0.46
C TYR A 85 -6.31 7.23 -1.85
N ALA A 86 -5.53 7.41 -2.92
CA ALA A 86 -6.06 7.39 -4.28
C ALA A 86 -6.65 6.02 -4.65
N MET A 87 -6.00 4.92 -4.24
CA MET A 87 -6.53 3.57 -4.43
C MET A 87 -7.84 3.39 -3.67
N LEU A 88 -7.88 3.78 -2.40
CA LEU A 88 -9.05 3.63 -1.53
C LEU A 88 -10.25 4.43 -2.03
N LEU A 89 -10.05 5.70 -2.39
CA LEU A 89 -11.10 6.56 -2.94
C LEU A 89 -11.66 6.05 -4.25
N ARG A 90 -10.82 5.52 -5.14
CA ARG A 90 -11.26 5.00 -6.44
C ARG A 90 -12.03 3.69 -6.32
N SER A 91 -11.63 2.85 -5.37
CA SER A 91 -12.12 1.48 -5.25
C SER A 91 -13.44 1.36 -4.48
N ARG A 92 -14.00 2.48 -3.99
CA ARG A 92 -15.22 2.52 -3.15
C ARG A 92 -15.17 1.45 -2.05
N ALA A 93 -14.00 1.30 -1.43
CA ALA A 93 -13.71 0.19 -0.55
C ALA A 93 -14.73 0.18 0.61
N PRO A 94 -15.38 -0.96 0.92
CA PRO A 94 -16.53 -0.99 1.83
C PRO A 94 -16.20 -0.53 3.25
N GLN A 95 -14.95 -0.62 3.70
CA GLN A 95 -14.53 -0.09 5.00
C GLN A 95 -14.31 1.44 4.98
N THR A 96 -14.06 2.05 3.82
CA THR A 96 -13.81 3.51 3.69
C THR A 96 -15.09 4.34 3.70
N VAL A 97 -16.24 3.72 3.39
CA VAL A 97 -17.56 4.36 3.45
C VAL A 97 -18.12 4.41 4.87
N SER A 98 -17.60 3.59 5.79
CA SER A 98 -18.10 3.53 7.16
C SER A 98 -17.74 4.76 7.99
N GLU A 99 -16.63 5.45 7.71
CA GLU A 99 -16.30 6.72 8.40
C GLU A 99 -17.04 7.93 7.82
N ARG A 100 -17.33 7.95 6.51
CA ARG A 100 -18.10 9.06 5.91
C ARG A 100 -19.58 9.03 6.26
N ALA A 101 -20.15 7.88 6.58
CA ALA A 101 -21.56 7.76 6.96
C ALA A 101 -21.86 8.24 8.40
N LEU A 102 -20.84 8.37 9.26
CA LEU A 102 -21.00 8.76 10.66
C LEU A 102 -20.88 10.27 10.92
N GLN A 103 -20.66 11.08 9.88
CA GLN A 103 -20.54 12.54 10.02
C GLN A 103 -21.76 13.32 9.48
N VAL A 104 -22.83 12.62 9.09
CA VAL A 104 -24.09 13.23 8.60
C VAL A 104 -25.33 12.61 9.27
N ALA A 105 -25.21 12.09 10.48
CA ALA A 105 -26.34 11.64 11.29
C ALA A 105 -26.45 12.47 12.57
#